data_AF-A0A849X549-F1
#
_entry.id   AF-A0A849X549-F1
#
_cell.length_a   1.000
_cell.length_b   1.000
_cell.length_c   1.000
_cell.angle_alpha   90.00
_cell.angle_beta   90.00
_cell.angle_gamma   90.00
#
_symmetry.space_group_name_H-M   'P 1'
#
loop_
_entity.id
_entity.type
_entity.pdbx_description
1 polymer ?
#
loop_
_entity_poly.entity_id
_entity_poly.type
_entity_poly.pdbx_seq_one_letter_code
_entity_poly.pdbx_strand_id
1 'polypeptide(L)'
;MGGVIANILSGFRLRDLVDILLVAVVVYRGFMILRGTHAIQMITGLLFLGVFYFVSSYFELFTVNWILRYFFDYLFLIVIVLFQDDLRRALAYVGKNPFTSGKGEQLDRIMVEEVAKAAVQMAKDRMGALIV
;
A
#
# COMPACT_ATOMS: atom_id res chain seq x y z
N MET A 1 -30.48 -33.99 7.84
CA MET A 1 -29.72 -32.74 7.57
C MET A 1 -29.95 -31.62 8.60
N GLY A 2 -30.67 -31.84 9.73
CA GLY A 2 -30.88 -30.80 10.76
C GLY A 2 -29.79 -30.70 11.86
N GLY A 3 -28.95 -31.72 12.02
CA GLY A 3 -27.93 -31.77 13.10
C GLY A 3 -26.62 -31.04 12.81
N VAL A 4 -26.33 -30.71 11.54
CA VAL A 4 -25.09 -30.01 11.15
C VAL A 4 -25.18 -28.53 11.51
N ILE A 5 -26.34 -27.91 11.30
CA ILE A 5 -26.59 -26.49 11.60
C ILE A 5 -26.59 -26.24 13.11
N ALA A 6 -27.13 -27.18 13.90
CA ALA A 6 -27.12 -27.12 15.36
C ALA A 6 -25.70 -27.21 15.94
N ASN A 7 -24.81 -28.04 15.36
CA ASN A 7 -23.41 -28.15 15.78
C ASN A 7 -22.57 -26.91 15.40
N ILE A 8 -22.87 -26.28 14.25
CA ILE A 8 -22.23 -25.01 13.86
C ILE A 8 -22.64 -23.91 14.85
N LEU A 9 -23.91 -23.84 15.24
CA LEU A 9 -24.41 -22.84 16.19
C LEU A 9 -23.98 -23.08 17.65
N SER A 10 -23.86 -24.34 18.09
CA SER A 10 -23.37 -24.65 19.45
C SER A 10 -21.84 -24.56 19.59
N GLY A 11 -21.11 -24.59 18.48
CA GLY A 11 -19.67 -24.41 18.42
C GLY A 11 -19.20 -22.95 18.38
N PHE A 12 -20.11 -22.01 18.06
CA PHE A 12 -19.85 -20.57 18.05
C PHE A 12 -19.61 -20.08 19.48
N ARG A 13 -18.33 -20.07 19.88
CA ARG A 13 -17.92 -19.49 21.15
C ARG A 13 -17.91 -17.97 20.98
N LEU A 14 -18.23 -17.25 22.05
CA LEU A 14 -18.03 -15.79 22.14
C LEU A 14 -16.60 -15.38 21.73
N ARG A 15 -15.64 -16.29 21.89
CA ARG A 15 -14.26 -16.16 21.43
C ARG A 15 -14.15 -16.06 19.90
N ASP A 16 -14.92 -16.84 19.15
CA ASP A 16 -14.88 -16.83 17.68
C ASP A 16 -15.46 -15.51 17.14
N LEU A 17 -16.51 -14.99 17.79
CA LEU A 17 -17.04 -13.66 17.46
C LEU A 17 -15.99 -12.57 17.70
N VAL A 18 -15.30 -12.59 18.85
CA VAL A 18 -14.24 -11.62 19.18
C VAL A 18 -13.07 -11.74 18.21
N ASP A 19 -12.68 -12.96 17.83
CA ASP A 19 -11.61 -13.22 16.87
C ASP A 19 -11.95 -12.66 15.48
N ILE A 20 -13.15 -12.96 14.96
CA ILE A 20 -13.63 -12.42 13.69
C ILE A 20 -13.69 -10.89 13.71
N LEU A 21 -14.16 -10.29 14.82
CA LEU A 21 -14.25 -8.84 14.97
C LEU A 21 -12.85 -8.20 15.01
N LEU A 22 -11.90 -8.83 15.70
CA LEU A 22 -10.52 -8.39 15.76
C LEU A 22 -9.85 -8.46 14.38
N VAL A 23 -9.98 -9.60 13.67
CA VAL A 23 -9.49 -9.76 12.29
C VAL A 23 -10.14 -8.73 11.37
N ALA A 24 -11.46 -8.52 11.47
CA ALA A 24 -12.18 -7.54 10.67
C ALA A 24 -11.67 -6.11 10.89
N VAL A 25 -11.39 -5.72 12.13
CA VAL A 25 -10.80 -4.39 12.44
C VAL A 25 -9.39 -4.25 11.86
N VAL A 26 -8.55 -5.27 11.98
CA VAL A 26 -7.19 -5.27 11.42
C VAL A 26 -7.24 -5.16 9.89
N VAL A 27 -8.07 -5.97 9.24
CA VAL A 27 -8.27 -5.93 7.78
C VAL A 27 -8.81 -4.57 7.34
N TYR A 28 -9.82 -4.03 8.05
CA TYR A 28 -10.40 -2.73 7.75
C TYR A 28 -9.36 -1.60 7.86
N ARG A 29 -8.54 -1.61 8.91
CA ARG A 29 -7.41 -0.67 9.08
C ARG A 29 -6.41 -0.82 7.93
N GLY A 30 -6.09 -2.05 7.52
CA GLY A 30 -5.24 -2.32 6.36
C GLY A 30 -5.79 -1.71 5.07
N PHE A 31 -7.06 -1.93 4.75
CA PHE A 31 -7.71 -1.31 3.60
C PHE A 31 -7.70 0.22 3.66
N MET A 32 -7.87 0.80 4.85
CA MET A 32 -7.84 2.26 5.04
C MET A 32 -6.46 2.87 4.72
N ILE A 33 -5.36 2.18 5.06
CA ILE A 33 -3.99 2.63 4.75
C ILE A 33 -3.73 2.61 3.24
N LEU A 34 -4.27 1.61 2.55
CA LEU A 34 -4.11 1.50 1.10
C LEU A 34 -4.99 2.51 0.35
N ARG A 35 -6.07 3.02 0.98
CA ARG A 35 -7.07 3.90 0.37
C ARG A 35 -6.45 5.21 -0.11
N GLY A 36 -6.54 5.47 -1.41
CA GLY A 36 -5.98 6.66 -2.07
C GLY A 36 -4.61 6.43 -2.73
N THR A 37 -4.06 5.23 -2.65
CA THR A 37 -2.84 4.84 -3.37
C THR A 37 -3.16 4.20 -4.72
N HIS A 38 -2.23 4.29 -5.66
CA HIS A 38 -2.31 3.57 -6.94
C HIS A 38 -2.44 2.04 -6.74
N ALA A 39 -2.00 1.50 -5.59
CA ALA A 39 -2.15 0.10 -5.22
C ALA A 39 -3.60 -0.40 -5.19
N ILE A 40 -4.59 0.41 -4.76
CA ILE A 40 -5.99 -0.04 -4.76
C ILE A 40 -6.51 -0.28 -6.17
N GLN A 41 -6.13 0.58 -7.11
CA GLN A 41 -6.58 0.46 -8.50
C GLN A 41 -6.02 -0.83 -9.12
N MET A 42 -4.75 -1.12 -8.85
CA MET A 42 -4.09 -2.36 -9.28
C MET A 42 -4.74 -3.60 -8.65
N ILE A 43 -4.97 -3.60 -7.33
CA ILE A 43 -5.61 -4.73 -6.63
C ILE A 43 -7.03 -4.96 -7.17
N THR A 44 -7.80 -3.90 -7.38
CA THR A 44 -9.17 -3.99 -7.91
C THR A 44 -9.17 -4.54 -9.34
N GLY A 45 -8.21 -4.13 -10.17
CA GLY A 45 -8.02 -4.67 -11.52
C GLY A 45 -7.66 -6.15 -11.50
N LEU A 46 -6.73 -6.57 -10.63
CA LEU A 46 -6.33 -7.96 -10.46
C LEU A 46 -7.49 -8.83 -9.98
N LEU A 47 -8.28 -8.32 -9.02
CA LEU A 47 -9.48 -8.98 -8.52
C LEU A 47 -10.51 -9.18 -9.65
N PHE A 48 -10.79 -8.13 -10.43
CA PHE A 48 -11.67 -8.20 -11.59
C PHE A 48 -11.22 -9.25 -12.59
N LEU A 49 -9.92 -9.29 -12.88
CA LEU A 49 -9.33 -10.24 -13.82
C LEU A 49 -9.41 -11.68 -13.30
N GLY A 50 -9.24 -11.88 -11.98
CA GLY A 50 -9.48 -13.15 -11.30
C GLY A 50 -10.94 -13.60 -11.37
N VAL A 51 -11.90 -12.71 -11.11
CA VAL A 51 -13.34 -13.02 -11.27
C VAL A 51 -13.64 -13.40 -12.72
N PHE A 52 -13.10 -12.65 -13.68
CA PHE A 52 -13.28 -12.93 -15.10
C PHE A 52 -12.69 -14.28 -15.51
N TYR A 53 -11.59 -14.71 -14.90
CA TYR A 53 -11.03 -16.04 -15.09
C TYR A 53 -11.94 -17.15 -14.56
N PHE A 54 -12.49 -16.99 -13.36
CA PHE A 54 -13.47 -17.93 -12.81
C PHE A 54 -14.70 -18.06 -13.70
N VAL A 55 -15.23 -16.93 -14.17
CA VAL A 55 -16.37 -16.90 -15.11
C VAL A 55 -15.99 -17.58 -16.43
N SER A 56 -14.86 -17.23 -17.02
CA SER A 56 -14.36 -17.84 -18.27
C SER A 56 -14.19 -19.36 -18.16
N SER A 57 -13.64 -19.82 -17.03
CA SER A 57 -13.48 -21.25 -16.75
C SER A 57 -14.82 -21.96 -16.55
N TYR A 58 -15.81 -21.30 -15.94
CA TYR A 58 -17.15 -21.86 -15.74
C TYR A 58 -17.91 -22.01 -17.07
N PHE A 59 -17.74 -21.05 -17.99
CA PHE A 59 -18.34 -21.09 -19.32
C PHE A 59 -17.50 -21.86 -20.36
N GLU A 60 -16.42 -22.52 -19.94
CA GLU A 60 -15.50 -23.30 -20.80
C GLU A 60 -14.99 -22.52 -22.03
N LEU A 61 -14.80 -21.21 -21.89
CA LEU A 61 -14.33 -20.34 -22.97
C LEU A 61 -12.85 -20.58 -23.26
N PHE A 62 -12.55 -21.53 -24.15
CA PHE A 62 -11.19 -21.99 -24.44
C PHE A 62 -10.19 -20.85 -24.74
N THR A 63 -10.53 -19.95 -25.66
CA THR A 63 -9.64 -18.84 -26.05
C THR A 63 -9.40 -17.86 -24.91
N VAL A 64 -10.46 -17.48 -24.19
CA VAL A 64 -10.35 -16.53 -23.07
C VAL A 64 -9.58 -17.15 -21.91
N ASN A 65 -9.86 -18.42 -21.59
CA ASN A 65 -9.13 -19.16 -20.58
C ASN A 65 -7.64 -19.27 -20.93
N TRP A 66 -7.30 -19.53 -22.20
CA TRP A 66 -5.92 -19.58 -22.68
C TRP A 66 -5.20 -18.23 -22.52
N ILE A 67 -5.83 -17.13 -22.91
CA ILE A 67 -5.25 -15.77 -22.73
C ILE A 67 -5.05 -15.46 -21.26
N LEU A 68 -6.06 -15.71 -20.44
CA LEU A 68 -5.99 -15.44 -19.00
C LEU A 68 -4.93 -16.31 -18.34
N ARG A 69 -4.82 -17.59 -18.70
CA ARG A 69 -3.79 -18.50 -18.18
C ARG A 69 -2.39 -17.98 -18.47
N TYR A 70 -2.14 -17.54 -19.71
CA TYR A 70 -0.88 -16.89 -20.06
C TYR A 70 -0.66 -15.62 -19.24
N PHE A 71 -1.67 -14.78 -19.07
CA PHE A 71 -1.58 -13.60 -18.20
C PHE A 71 -1.21 -13.97 -16.76
N PHE A 72 -1.81 -15.03 -16.20
CA PHE A 72 -1.50 -15.52 -14.85
C PHE A 72 -0.08 -16.07 -14.72
N ASP A 73 0.46 -16.73 -15.76
CA ASP A 73 1.84 -17.20 -15.79
C ASP A 73 2.85 -16.04 -15.67
N TYR A 74 2.53 -14.87 -16.25
CA TYR A 74 3.34 -13.65 -16.15
C TYR A 74 2.89 -12.68 -15.05
N LEU A 75 1.92 -13.06 -14.20
CA LEU A 75 1.32 -12.17 -13.20
C LEU A 75 2.36 -11.52 -12.30
N PHE A 76 3.35 -12.29 -11.84
CA PHE A 76 4.40 -11.79 -10.96
C PHE A 76 5.24 -10.69 -11.62
N LEU A 77 5.62 -10.87 -12.89
CA LEU A 77 6.35 -9.87 -13.66
C LEU A 77 5.49 -8.61 -13.85
N ILE A 78 4.23 -8.78 -14.25
CA ILE A 78 3.28 -7.69 -14.45
C ILE A 78 3.12 -6.89 -13.16
N VAL A 79 2.94 -7.56 -12.03
CA VAL A 79 2.85 -6.93 -10.71
C VAL A 79 4.12 -6.13 -10.43
N ILE A 80 5.32 -6.70 -10.58
CA ILE A 80 6.57 -5.95 -10.34
C ILE A 80 6.66 -4.69 -11.21
N VAL A 81 6.31 -4.80 -12.49
CA VAL A 81 6.36 -3.67 -13.44
C VAL A 81 5.31 -2.62 -13.10
N LEU A 82 4.08 -3.02 -12.78
CA LEU A 82 3.02 -2.09 -12.38
C LEU A 82 3.32 -1.37 -11.06
N PHE A 83 3.91 -2.09 -10.10
CA PHE A 83 4.33 -1.55 -8.81
C PHE A 83 5.74 -0.96 -8.83
N GLN A 84 6.35 -0.73 -10.01
CA GLN A 84 7.76 -0.36 -10.10
C GLN A 84 8.09 0.93 -9.33
N ASP A 85 7.23 1.96 -9.41
CA ASP A 85 7.42 3.23 -8.69
C ASP A 85 7.19 3.12 -7.18
N ASP A 86 6.18 2.35 -6.77
CA ASP A 86 5.85 2.12 -5.37
C ASP A 86 6.92 1.28 -4.68
N LEU A 87 7.36 0.18 -5.30
CA LEU A 87 8.47 -0.66 -4.82
C LEU A 87 9.75 0.15 -4.71
N ARG A 88 10.06 0.99 -5.71
CA ARG A 88 11.22 1.88 -5.67
C ARG A 88 11.13 2.85 -4.49
N ARG A 89 9.99 3.51 -4.28
CA ARG A 89 9.79 4.45 -3.17
C ARG A 89 9.86 3.76 -1.81
N ALA A 90 9.26 2.58 -1.68
CA ALA A 90 9.31 1.79 -0.45
C ALA A 90 10.75 1.36 -0.13
N LEU A 91 11.49 0.84 -1.11
CA LEU A 91 12.91 0.48 -0.96
C LEU A 91 13.78 1.70 -0.69
N ALA A 92 13.49 2.86 -1.29
CA ALA A 92 14.18 4.11 -0.97
C ALA A 92 13.91 4.55 0.47
N TYR A 93 12.70 4.33 0.99
CA TYR A 93 12.33 4.64 2.36
C TYR A 93 13.00 3.68 3.36
N VAL A 94 13.06 2.38 3.05
CA VAL A 94 13.74 1.36 3.86
C VAL A 94 15.27 1.52 3.78
N GLY A 95 15.79 1.94 2.62
CA GLY A 95 17.20 2.19 2.36
C GLY A 95 17.70 3.54 2.87
N LYS A 96 16.81 4.44 3.33
CA LYS A 96 17.19 5.62 4.12
C LYS A 96 17.74 5.12 5.46
N ASN A 97 19.05 4.93 5.50
CA ASN A 97 19.77 4.46 6.65
C ASN A 97 19.53 5.41 7.85
N PRO A 98 19.03 4.92 9.01
CA PRO A 98 18.93 5.72 10.23
C PRO A 98 20.29 6.27 10.66
N PHE A 99 21.36 5.55 10.33
CA PHE A 99 22.74 5.92 10.66
C PHE A 99 23.33 7.05 9.79
N THR A 100 22.79 7.33 8.59
CA THR A 100 23.17 8.52 7.81
C THR A 100 22.19 9.67 7.98
N SER A 101 20.95 9.39 8.40
CA SER A 101 19.95 10.43 8.71
C SER A 101 20.37 11.33 9.88
N GLY A 102 21.15 10.84 10.85
CA GLY A 102 21.67 11.69 11.93
C GLY A 102 22.57 12.84 11.46
N LYS A 103 23.30 12.67 10.35
CA LYS A 103 24.09 13.76 9.74
C LYS A 103 23.24 14.62 8.80
N GLY A 104 22.33 14.02 8.03
CA GLY A 104 21.43 14.73 7.14
C GLY A 104 20.45 15.65 7.88
N GLU A 105 19.77 15.16 8.92
CA GLU A 105 18.86 15.96 9.74
C GLU A 105 19.59 17.05 10.54
N GLN A 106 20.81 16.78 11.04
CA GLN A 106 21.61 17.82 11.70
C GLN A 106 22.05 18.89 10.71
N LEU A 107 22.50 18.51 9.51
CA LEU A 107 22.86 19.46 8.46
C LEU A 107 21.65 20.27 8.00
N ASP A 108 20.47 19.66 7.83
CA ASP A 108 19.23 20.35 7.49
C ASP A 108 18.83 21.35 8.59
N ARG A 109 18.92 20.96 9.86
CA ARG A 109 18.66 21.89 10.98
C ARG A 109 19.63 23.06 11.01
N ILE A 110 20.93 22.81 10.83
CA ILE A 110 21.96 23.85 10.79
C ILE A 110 21.71 24.80 9.60
N MET A 111 21.37 24.26 8.43
CA MET A 111 21.06 25.04 7.24
C MET A 111 19.82 25.93 7.43
N VAL A 112 18.75 25.39 8.03
CA VAL A 112 17.54 26.18 8.33
C VAL A 112 17.84 27.30 9.31
N GLU A 113 18.67 27.06 10.33
CA GLU A 113 19.03 28.08 11.31
C GLU A 113 19.92 29.18 10.73
N GLU A 114 20.86 28.83 9.85
CA GLU A 114 21.69 29.82 9.15
C GLU A 114 20.89 30.62 8.12
N VAL A 115 19.94 30.01 7.40
CA VAL A 115 19.00 30.74 6.54
C VAL A 115 18.11 31.67 7.35
N ALA A 116 17.62 31.23 8.51
CA ALA A 116 16.82 32.07 9.41
C ALA A 116 17.62 33.26 9.95
N LYS A 117 18.87 33.05 10.40
CA LYS A 117 19.77 34.14 10.81
C LYS A 117 20.03 35.11 9.66
N ALA A 118 20.34 34.60 8.47
CA ALA A 118 20.58 35.44 7.30
C ALA A 118 19.34 36.28 6.95
N ALA A 119 18.15 35.68 6.99
CA ALA A 119 16.89 36.39 6.76
C ALA A 119 16.64 37.49 7.81
N VAL A 120 16.90 37.21 9.09
CA VAL A 120 16.78 38.20 10.17
C VAL A 120 17.79 39.34 10.00
N GLN A 121 19.02 39.03 9.58
CA GLN A 121 20.05 40.04 9.32
C GLN A 121 19.67 40.92 8.13
N MET A 122 19.23 40.34 7.02
CA MET A 122 18.76 41.08 5.84
C MET A 122 17.55 41.97 6.18
N ALA A 123 16.64 41.51 7.04
CA ALA A 123 15.53 42.32 7.53
C ALA A 123 15.99 43.53 8.35
N LYS A 124 17.01 43.38 9.22
CA LYS A 124 17.60 44.49 9.98
C LYS A 124 18.27 45.52 9.07
N ASP A 125 18.97 45.04 8.05
CA ASP A 125 19.68 45.88 7.08
C ASP A 125 18.74 46.43 5.98
N ARG A 126 17.43 46.13 6.07
CA ARG A 126 16.39 46.49 5.09
C ARG A 126 16.71 46.08 3.65
N MET A 127 17.40 44.95 3.49
CA MET A 127 17.61 44.32 2.20
C MET A 127 16.48 43.34 1.90
N GLY A 128 15.81 43.53 0.75
CA GLY A 128 14.87 42.56 0.21
C GLY A 128 15.60 41.36 -0.39
N ALA A 129 15.16 40.16 -0.06
CA ALA A 129 15.70 38.91 -0.60
C ALA A 129 14.58 38.00 -1.10
N LEU A 130 14.86 37.24 -2.15
CA LEU A 130 14.00 36.19 -2.68
C LEU A 130 14.71 34.85 -2.46
N ILE A 131 14.12 33.99 -1.66
CA ILE A 131 14.62 32.64 -1.33
C ILE A 131 13.64 31.64 -1.95
N VAL A 132 14.13 30.74 -2.81
CA VAL A 132 13.33 29.73 -3.55
C VAL A 132 13.77 28.33 -3.15
#